data_AF-A0A948ZLY2-F1
#
_entry.id   AF-A0A948ZLY2-F1
#
_cell.length_a   1.000
_cell.length_b   1.000
_cell.length_c   1.000
_cell.angle_alpha   90.00
_cell.angle_beta   90.00
_cell.angle_gamma   90.00
#
_symmetry.space_group_name_H-M   'P 1'
#
loop_
_entity.id
_entity.type
_entity.pdbx_description
1 polymer ?
#
loop_
_entity_poly.entity_id
_entity_poly.type
_entity_poly.pdbx_seq_one_letter_code
_entity_poly.pdbx_strand_id
1 'polypeptide(L)' 'MIKLDGADTWIVGTITDIDWEDVEVGMKVKSVWVDEPAGKLNDIDHFEPTP' A
#
# COMPACT_ATOMS: atom_id res chain seq x y z
N MET A 1 1.55 -7.39 5.02
CA MET A 1 0.10 -7.22 4.80
C MET A 1 -0.26 -5.80 5.22
N ILE A 2 -1.21 -5.17 4.53
CA ILE A 2 -1.56 -3.75 4.70
C ILE A 2 -3.02 -3.66 5.12
N LYS A 3 -3.28 -2.88 6.17
CA LYS A 3 -4.63 -2.56 6.62
C LYS A 3 -5.00 -1.17 6.10
N LEU A 4 -5.99 -1.12 5.23
CA LEU A 4 -6.54 0.16 4.76
C LEU A 4 -7.35 0.82 5.88
N ASP A 5 -7.33 2.15 5.92
CA ASP A 5 -8.08 2.90 6.93
C ASP A 5 -9.58 2.58 6.80
N GLY A 6 -10.20 2.24 7.92
CA GLY A 6 -11.61 1.83 7.99
C GLY A 6 -11.92 0.40 7.53
N ALA A 7 -10.94 -0.35 6.99
CA ALA A 7 -11.15 -1.74 6.62
C ALA A 7 -11.08 -2.68 7.83
N ASP A 8 -11.94 -3.70 7.82
CA ASP A 8 -11.92 -4.84 8.75
C ASP A 8 -10.98 -5.97 8.28
N THR A 9 -10.66 -5.96 6.98
CA THR A 9 -9.85 -6.96 6.30
C THR A 9 -8.52 -6.35 5.82
N TRP A 10 -7.51 -7.20 5.69
CA TRP A 10 -6.17 -6.83 5.26
C TRP A 10 -5.93 -7.29 3.82
N ILE A 11 -5.10 -6.55 3.09
CA ILE A 11 -4.69 -6.91 1.74
C ILE A 11 -3.19 -7.21 1.68
N VAL A 12 -2.78 -7.92 0.64
CA VAL A 12 -1.37 -8.11 0.28
C VAL A 12 -1.06 -7.09 -0.81
N GLY A 13 0.01 -6.33 -0.62
CA GLY A 13 0.50 -5.33 -1.57
C GLY A 13 2.00 -5.12 -1.40
N THR A 14 2.63 -4.59 -2.44
CA THR A 14 4.06 -4.27 -2.47
C THR A 14 4.28 -2.90 -1.85
N ILE A 15 5.31 -2.77 -0.99
CA ILE A 15 5.78 -1.47 -0.49
C ILE A 15 7.05 -1.10 -1.26
N THR A 16 7.12 0.12 -1.79
CA THR A 16 8.29 0.69 -2.48
C THR A 16 8.72 1.98 -1.79
N ASP A 17 9.80 2.60 -2.31
CA ASP A 17 10.33 3.89 -1.83
C ASP A 17 10.83 3.87 -0.37
N ILE A 18 11.21 2.69 0.10
CA ILE A 18 11.88 2.45 1.39
C ILE A 18 12.71 1.16 1.32
N ASP A 19 13.83 1.15 2.03
CA ASP A 19 14.61 -0.08 2.21
C ASP A 19 13.84 -1.06 3.11
N TRP A 20 13.89 -2.35 2.77
CA TRP A 20 13.12 -3.38 3.47
C TRP A 20 13.48 -3.50 4.96
N GLU A 21 14.71 -3.12 5.33
CA GLU A 21 15.21 -3.11 6.71
C GLU A 21 14.58 -2.01 7.56
N ASP A 22 14.11 -0.93 6.93
CA ASP A 22 13.47 0.21 7.59
C ASP A 22 11.95 0.05 7.71
N VAL A 23 11.38 -1.02 7.15
CA VAL A 23 9.93 -1.29 7.22
C VAL A 23 9.55 -1.81 8.61
N GLU A 24 8.66 -1.07 9.27
CA GLU A 24 8.15 -1.41 10.59
C GLU A 24 6.65 -1.73 10.60
N VAL A 25 6.23 -2.62 11.50
CA VAL A 25 4.80 -2.88 11.73
C VAL A 25 4.13 -1.63 12.26
N GLY A 26 3.08 -1.17 11.57
CA GLY A 26 2.35 0.04 11.93
C GLY A 26 2.78 1.29 11.15
N MET A 27 3.82 1.19 10.32
CA MET A 27 4.21 2.24 9.37
C MET A 27 3.01 2.67 8.52
N LYS A 28 2.82 3.99 8.40
CA LYS A 28 1.78 4.56 7.56
C LYS A 28 2.23 4.58 6.11
N VAL A 29 1.35 4.10 5.24
CA VAL A 29 1.57 4.05 3.80
C VAL A 29 0.36 4.62 3.07
N LYS A 30 0.58 5.13 1.86
CA LYS A 30 -0.48 5.53 0.93
C LYS A 30 -0.44 4.62 -0.29
N SER A 31 -1.60 4.37 -0.89
CA SER A 31 -1.66 3.64 -2.16
C SER A 31 -1.28 4.55 -3.31
N VAL A 32 -0.47 4.02 -4.21
CA VAL A 32 -0.18 4.59 -5.53
C VAL A 32 -0.99 3.80 -6.55
N TRP A 33 -1.67 4.53 -7.43
CA TRP A 33 -2.58 3.96 -8.41
C TRP A 33 -1.97 4.03 -9.80
N VAL A 34 -2.32 3.06 -10.65
CA VAL A 34 -2.05 3.15 -12.09
C VAL A 34 -2.80 4.35 -12.70
N ASP A 35 -2.31 4.87 -13.83
CA ASP A 35 -2.87 6.07 -14.48
C ASP A 35 -4.36 5.92 -14.87
N GLU A 36 -4.76 4.71 -15.29
CA GLU A 36 -6.12 4.41 -15.76
C GLU A 36 -6.73 3.22 -14.97
N PRO A 37 -7.31 3.46 -13.78
CA PRO A 37 -7.88 2.40 -12.95
C PRO A 37 -9.18 1.82 -13.53
N ALA A 38 -9.35 0.50 -13.44
CA ALA A 38 -10.48 -0.27 -13.97
C ALA A 38 -11.46 -0.82 -12.91
N GLY A 39 -11.32 -0.42 -11.64
CA GLY A 39 -12.10 -0.90 -10.50
C GLY A 39 -11.64 -2.27 -9.95
N LYS A 40 -10.36 -2.62 -10.08
CA LYS A 40 -9.78 -3.91 -9.64
C LYS A 40 -8.73 -3.70 -8.57
N LEU A 41 -8.43 -4.74 -7.79
CA LEU A 41 -7.39 -4.68 -6.75
C LEU A 41 -6.02 -4.31 -7.33
N ASN A 42 -5.70 -4.81 -8.53
CA ASN A 42 -4.44 -4.53 -9.22
C ASN A 42 -4.35 -3.12 -9.81
N ASP A 43 -5.38 -2.29 -9.65
CA ASP A 43 -5.26 -0.86 -9.97
C ASP A 43 -4.40 -0.13 -8.93
N ILE A 44 -4.23 -0.72 -7.73
CA ILE A 44 -3.22 -0.30 -6.77
C ILE A 44 -1.89 -0.87 -7.26
N ASP A 45 -1.01 -0.01 -7.75
CA ASP A 45 0.30 -0.40 -8.26
C ASP A 45 1.23 -0.82 -7.12
N HIS A 46 1.36 0.05 -6.11
CA HIS A 46 2.14 -0.22 -4.90
C HIS A 46 1.69 0.69 -3.75
N PHE A 47 2.38 0.57 -2.62
CA PHE A 47 2.25 1.43 -1.46
C PHE A 47 3.59 2.09 -1.17
N GLU A 48 3.57 3.34 -0.77
CA GLU A 48 4.77 4.10 -0.39
C GLU A 48 4.59 4.68 1.03
N PRO A 49 5.65 4.86 1.82
CA PRO A 49 5.58 5.54 3.11
C PRO A 49 4.92 6.92 2.98
N THR A 50 4.09 7.29 3.94
CA THR A 50 3.61 8.67 4.06
C THR A 50 4.57 9.47 4.94
N PRO A 51 4.78 10.78 4.64
CA PRO A 51 5.29 11.71 5.65
C PRO A 51 4.43 11.73 6.91
#